data_AF-A0A2G2AF33-F1
#
_entry.id   AF-A0A2G2AF33-F1
#
_cell.length_a   1.000
_cell.length_b   1.000
_cell.length_c   1.000
_cell.angle_alpha   90.00
_cell.angle_beta   90.00
_cell.angle_gamma   90.00
#
_symmetry.space_group_name_H-M   'P 1'
#
loop_
_entity.id
_entity.type
_entity.pdbx_description
1 polymer ?
#
loop_
_entity_poly.entity_id
_entity_poly.type
_entity_poly.pdbx_seq_one_letter_code
_entity_poly.pdbx_strand_id
1 'polypeptide(L)'
;MAGDFRWIGYVVVVAIALLSLFFAFSKGEKWWQKNPSKLGFKWGYFYIVNTTIGIGLIAFVIALLGFADGDLRTIITGVTALGILSIIHRQAIQRRRWALILTTILSLNLLWMIINIFYLRNRWPEFRAESAERNPRMSRQSGIGVNQVKRYAGTIPQTWRIAIFAALSWVLAVGVFVVLFSPYGSYMRDDDMMHMIYVMFLPSGVGMGLYWAYERFVR
;
A
#
# COMPACT_ATOMS: atom_id res chain seq x y z
N MET A 1 -28.66 17.18 -14.14
CA MET A 1 -27.45 17.09 -14.99
C MET A 1 -26.27 16.40 -14.28
N ALA A 2 -26.48 15.44 -13.37
CA ALA A 2 -25.40 14.74 -12.65
C ALA A 2 -24.96 13.40 -13.30
N GLY A 3 -25.58 13.00 -14.41
CA GLY A 3 -25.28 11.74 -15.11
C GLY A 3 -23.98 11.77 -15.93
N ASP A 4 -23.57 12.96 -16.39
CA ASP A 4 -22.53 13.08 -17.44
C ASP A 4 -21.10 13.12 -16.92
N PHE A 5 -20.83 13.13 -15.61
CA PHE A 5 -19.45 13.19 -15.12
C PHE A 5 -18.84 11.83 -14.80
N ARG A 6 -19.63 10.74 -14.81
CA ARG A 6 -19.14 9.39 -14.47
C ARG A 6 -18.11 8.87 -15.47
N TRP A 7 -18.30 9.15 -16.77
CA TRP A 7 -17.36 8.70 -17.81
C TRP A 7 -16.00 9.38 -17.70
N ILE A 8 -15.94 10.62 -17.19
CA ILE A 8 -14.66 11.33 -16.95
C ILE A 8 -13.82 10.56 -15.95
N GLY A 9 -14.43 10.06 -14.86
CA GLY A 9 -13.74 9.23 -13.88
C GLY A 9 -13.13 7.98 -14.50
N TYR A 10 -13.88 7.27 -15.36
CA TYR A 10 -13.35 6.11 -16.08
C TYR A 10 -12.21 6.47 -17.04
N VAL A 11 -12.33 7.57 -17.78
CA VAL A 11 -11.27 8.05 -18.69
C VAL A 11 -9.99 8.37 -17.91
N VAL A 12 -10.10 9.04 -16.76
CA VAL A 12 -8.95 9.34 -15.90
C VAL A 12 -8.29 8.06 -15.40
N VAL A 13 -9.07 7.09 -14.89
CA VAL A 13 -8.52 5.81 -14.41
C VAL A 13 -7.81 5.04 -15.52
N VAL A 14 -8.40 4.99 -16.73
CA VAL A 14 -7.79 4.34 -17.90
C VAL A 14 -6.50 5.06 -18.31
N ALA A 15 -6.50 6.40 -18.35
CA ALA A 15 -5.31 7.18 -18.68
C ALA A 15 -4.17 6.94 -17.69
N ILE A 16 -4.46 6.89 -16.38
CA ILE A 16 -3.48 6.57 -15.34
C ILE A 16 -2.90 5.17 -15.54
N ALA A 17 -3.75 4.17 -15.82
CA ALA A 17 -3.29 2.81 -16.06
C ALA A 17 -2.39 2.71 -17.30
N LEU A 18 -2.76 3.34 -18.41
CA LEU A 18 -1.97 3.36 -19.65
C LEU A 18 -0.62 4.07 -19.44
N LEU A 19 -0.62 5.22 -18.77
CA LEU A 19 0.61 5.94 -18.45
C LEU A 19 1.53 5.08 -17.56
N SER A 20 0.95 4.42 -16.56
CA SER A 20 1.68 3.52 -15.67
C SER A 20 2.28 2.32 -16.42
N LEU A 21 1.55 1.73 -17.37
CA LEU A 21 2.06 0.67 -18.24
C LEU A 21 3.24 1.17 -19.07
N PHE A 22 3.11 2.32 -19.72
CA PHE A 22 4.18 2.90 -20.52
C PHE A 22 5.48 3.08 -19.71
N PHE A 23 5.38 3.67 -18.51
CA PHE A 23 6.54 3.80 -17.62
C PHE A 23 7.10 2.46 -17.16
N ALA A 24 6.22 1.49 -16.88
CA ALA A 24 6.62 0.15 -16.45
C ALA A 24 7.43 -0.59 -17.50
N PHE A 25 7.01 -0.51 -18.76
CA PHE A 25 7.75 -1.11 -19.88
C PHE A 25 9.08 -0.39 -20.11
N SER A 26 9.07 0.95 -20.16
CA SER A 26 10.29 1.75 -20.39
C SER A 26 11.34 1.54 -19.30
N LYS A 27 10.95 1.58 -18.02
CA LYS A 27 11.87 1.36 -16.90
C LYS A 27 12.24 -0.10 -16.73
N GLY A 28 11.29 -1.01 -16.97
CA GLY A 28 11.51 -2.45 -16.91
C GLY A 28 12.56 -2.91 -17.90
N GLU A 29 12.53 -2.39 -19.13
CA GLU A 29 13.49 -2.73 -20.18
C GLU A 29 14.89 -2.22 -19.84
N LYS A 30 15.00 -0.93 -19.44
CA LYS A 30 16.28 -0.35 -18.98
C LYS A 30 16.87 -1.10 -17.79
N TRP A 31 16.03 -1.63 -16.91
CA TRP A 31 16.48 -2.40 -15.75
C TRP A 31 16.95 -3.81 -16.16
N TRP A 32 16.22 -4.46 -17.07
CA TRP A 32 16.56 -5.79 -17.60
C TRP A 32 17.91 -5.78 -18.32
N GLN A 33 18.16 -4.77 -19.16
CA GLN A 33 19.44 -4.59 -19.85
C GLN A 33 20.63 -4.50 -18.88
N LYS A 34 20.42 -3.93 -17.69
CA LYS A 34 21.46 -3.82 -16.65
C LYS A 34 21.59 -5.07 -15.78
N ASN A 35 20.57 -5.93 -15.76
CA ASN A 35 20.48 -7.09 -14.87
C ASN A 35 19.91 -8.32 -15.61
N PRO A 36 20.57 -8.81 -16.68
CA PRO A 36 20.02 -9.88 -17.52
C PRO A 36 19.85 -11.21 -16.78
N SER A 37 20.57 -11.42 -15.68
CA SER A 37 20.45 -12.60 -14.82
C SER A 37 19.30 -12.56 -13.82
N LYS A 38 18.57 -11.44 -13.72
CA LYS A 38 17.51 -11.24 -12.72
C LYS A 38 16.13 -11.13 -13.39
N LEU A 39 15.07 -11.52 -12.68
CA LEU A 39 13.71 -11.49 -13.23
C LEU A 39 13.21 -10.04 -13.44
N GLY A 40 12.57 -9.76 -14.58
CA GLY A 40 12.12 -8.42 -14.98
C GLY A 40 11.19 -7.74 -13.96
N PHE A 41 11.41 -6.47 -13.61
CA PHE A 41 10.64 -5.75 -12.58
C PHE A 41 9.43 -4.95 -13.12
N LYS A 42 8.87 -5.36 -14.27
CA LYS A 42 7.78 -4.63 -14.98
C LYS A 42 6.54 -4.44 -14.10
N TRP A 43 6.04 -5.51 -13.46
CA TRP A 43 4.90 -5.44 -12.53
C TRP A 43 5.15 -4.46 -11.39
N GLY A 44 6.31 -4.54 -10.74
CA GLY A 44 6.68 -3.64 -9.65
C GLY A 44 6.66 -2.18 -10.08
N TYR A 45 7.21 -1.85 -11.25
CA TYR A 45 7.16 -0.50 -11.79
C TYR A 45 5.73 -0.04 -12.11
N PHE A 46 4.93 -0.88 -12.77
CA PHE A 46 3.52 -0.58 -13.04
C PHE A 46 2.80 -0.23 -11.73
N TYR A 47 2.91 -1.12 -10.74
CA TYR A 47 2.25 -0.99 -9.46
C TYR A 47 2.66 0.30 -8.72
N ILE A 48 3.97 0.59 -8.66
CA ILE A 48 4.49 1.78 -7.99
C ILE A 48 4.01 3.04 -8.70
N VAL A 49 4.10 3.11 -10.03
CA VAL A 49 3.70 4.31 -10.79
C VAL A 49 2.19 4.53 -10.70
N ASN A 50 1.39 3.47 -10.84
CA ASN A 50 -0.06 3.54 -10.70
C ASN A 50 -0.46 4.05 -9.32
N THR A 51 0.15 3.52 -8.27
CA THR A 51 -0.09 3.95 -6.88
C THR A 51 0.40 5.38 -6.64
N THR A 52 1.54 5.77 -7.24
CA THR A 52 2.08 7.13 -7.15
C THR A 52 1.12 8.15 -7.76
N ILE A 53 0.62 7.87 -8.97
CA ILE A 53 -0.29 8.79 -9.66
C ILE A 53 -1.64 8.82 -8.95
N GLY A 54 -2.22 7.66 -8.63
CA GLY A 54 -3.52 7.59 -7.96
C GLY A 54 -3.55 8.32 -6.62
N ILE A 55 -2.67 7.94 -5.68
CA ILE A 55 -2.63 8.57 -4.35
C ILE A 55 -2.08 9.99 -4.45
N GLY A 56 -1.11 10.24 -5.33
CA GLY A 56 -0.56 11.57 -5.56
C GLY A 56 -1.62 12.56 -6.03
N LEU A 57 -2.52 12.16 -6.92
CA LEU A 57 -3.65 12.99 -7.35
C LEU A 57 -4.59 13.32 -6.19
N ILE A 58 -4.89 12.35 -5.31
CA ILE A 58 -5.72 12.60 -4.11
C ILE A 58 -5.04 13.63 -3.21
N ALA A 59 -3.76 13.43 -2.88
CA ALA A 59 -3.01 14.36 -2.03
C ALA A 59 -2.87 15.77 -2.66
N PHE A 60 -2.73 15.83 -3.98
CA PHE A 60 -2.72 17.08 -4.74
C PHE A 60 -4.06 17.79 -4.70
N VAL A 61 -5.18 17.08 -4.89
CA VAL A 61 -6.54 17.64 -4.76
C VAL A 61 -6.78 18.18 -3.36
N ILE A 62 -6.37 17.46 -2.31
CA ILE A 62 -6.46 17.94 -0.92
C ILE A 62 -5.71 19.26 -0.77
N ALA A 63 -4.46 19.35 -1.27
CA ALA A 63 -3.72 20.60 -1.20
C ALA A 63 -4.41 21.74 -1.96
N LEU A 64 -4.93 21.48 -3.16
CA LEU A 64 -5.66 22.48 -3.96
C LEU A 64 -6.93 22.98 -3.27
N LEU A 65 -7.70 22.10 -2.62
CA LEU A 65 -8.88 22.50 -1.83
C LEU A 65 -8.47 23.41 -0.67
N GLY A 66 -7.40 23.05 0.05
CA GLY A 66 -6.84 23.92 1.09
C GLY A 66 -6.43 25.30 0.57
N PHE A 67 -5.86 25.37 -0.64
CA PHE A 67 -5.55 26.66 -1.28
C PHE A 67 -6.80 27.46 -1.65
N ALA A 68 -7.82 26.80 -2.20
CA ALA A 68 -9.08 27.44 -2.57
C ALA A 68 -9.81 28.02 -1.34
N ASP A 69 -9.77 27.31 -0.22
CA ASP A 69 -10.45 27.69 1.02
C ASP A 69 -9.59 28.58 1.93
N GLY A 70 -8.30 28.77 1.61
CA GLY A 70 -7.35 29.46 2.49
C GLY A 70 -7.01 28.70 3.78
N ASP A 71 -7.33 27.40 3.87
CA ASP A 71 -7.03 26.57 5.03
C ASP A 71 -5.60 26.00 4.98
N LEU A 72 -4.71 26.66 5.71
CA LEU A 72 -3.31 26.28 5.84
C LEU A 72 -3.12 24.82 6.33
N ARG A 73 -4.00 24.29 7.18
CA ARG A 73 -3.86 22.92 7.70
C ARG A 73 -4.07 21.89 6.61
N THR A 74 -5.09 22.09 5.77
CA THR A 74 -5.39 21.23 4.63
C THR A 74 -4.27 21.32 3.57
N ILE A 75 -3.74 22.50 3.31
CA ILE A 75 -2.57 22.69 2.42
C ILE A 75 -1.37 21.88 2.93
N ILE A 76 -0.98 22.08 4.19
CA ILE A 76 0.16 21.38 4.80
C ILE A 76 -0.05 19.87 4.74
N THR A 77 -1.28 19.40 4.98
CA THR A 77 -1.60 17.97 4.94
C THR A 77 -1.39 17.39 3.55
N GLY A 78 -1.94 18.01 2.50
CA GLY A 78 -1.78 17.55 1.12
C GLY A 78 -0.32 17.58 0.63
N VAL A 79 0.39 18.69 0.89
CA VAL A 79 1.82 18.84 0.52
C VAL A 79 2.71 17.85 1.28
N THR A 80 2.47 17.65 2.58
CA THR A 80 3.22 16.68 3.38
C THR A 80 2.98 15.26 2.86
N ALA A 81 1.73 14.90 2.55
CA ALA A 81 1.40 13.61 1.98
C ALA A 81 2.13 13.38 0.64
N LEU A 82 2.17 14.37 -0.26
CA LEU A 82 2.92 14.31 -1.51
C LEU A 82 4.43 14.08 -1.28
N GLY A 83 5.02 14.79 -0.31
CA GLY A 83 6.44 14.64 0.06
C GLY A 83 6.76 13.23 0.55
N ILE A 84 5.97 12.71 1.50
CA ILE A 84 6.14 11.37 2.06
C ILE A 84 5.97 10.30 0.97
N LEU A 85 4.92 10.41 0.14
CA LEU A 85 4.69 9.48 -0.97
C LEU A 85 5.85 9.48 -1.97
N SER A 86 6.39 10.65 -2.29
CA SER A 86 7.54 10.77 -3.20
C SER A 86 8.77 10.06 -2.65
N ILE A 87 9.02 10.16 -1.34
CA ILE A 87 10.11 9.44 -0.68
C ILE A 87 9.87 7.93 -0.75
N ILE A 88 8.70 7.45 -0.33
CA ILE A 88 8.37 6.02 -0.32
C ILE A 88 8.49 5.45 -1.74
N HIS A 89 7.88 6.08 -2.73
CA HIS A 89 7.90 5.59 -4.11
C HIS A 89 9.29 5.64 -4.74
N ARG A 90 10.11 6.66 -4.43
CA ARG A 90 11.53 6.66 -4.83
C ARG A 90 12.25 5.44 -4.27
N GLN A 91 12.03 5.11 -3.00
CA GLN A 91 12.65 3.93 -2.39
C GLN A 91 12.08 2.61 -2.94
N ALA A 92 10.79 2.58 -3.31
CA ALA A 92 10.15 1.44 -3.95
C ALA A 92 10.69 1.19 -5.37
N ILE A 93 10.93 2.25 -6.16
CA ILE A 93 11.59 2.18 -7.48
C ILE A 93 13.00 1.61 -7.34
N GLN A 94 13.68 1.95 -6.24
CA GLN A 94 14.96 1.36 -5.86
C GLN A 94 14.84 -0.06 -5.26
N ARG A 95 13.67 -0.69 -5.35
CA ARG A 95 13.37 -2.05 -4.89
C ARG A 95 13.64 -2.29 -3.40
N ARG A 96 13.50 -1.26 -2.56
CA ARG A 96 13.62 -1.45 -1.09
C ARG A 96 12.38 -2.15 -0.56
N ARG A 97 12.59 -3.27 0.16
CA ARG A 97 11.50 -4.13 0.69
C ARG A 97 10.48 -3.38 1.53
N TRP A 98 10.95 -2.58 2.49
CA TRP A 98 10.07 -1.80 3.36
C TRP A 98 9.21 -0.81 2.57
N ALA A 99 9.79 -0.20 1.53
CA ALA A 99 9.07 0.76 0.69
C ALA A 99 8.01 0.08 -0.17
N LEU A 100 8.28 -1.11 -0.70
CA LEU A 100 7.29 -1.91 -1.43
C LEU A 100 6.12 -2.35 -0.52
N ILE A 101 6.42 -2.71 0.74
CA ILE A 101 5.37 -3.00 1.74
C ILE A 101 4.54 -1.74 2.02
N LEU A 102 5.18 -0.60 2.27
CA LEU A 102 4.45 0.65 2.53
C LEU A 102 3.62 1.08 1.31
N THR A 103 4.15 1.01 0.09
CA THR A 103 3.35 1.25 -1.13
C THR A 103 2.19 0.26 -1.24
N THR A 104 2.36 -0.99 -0.80
CA THR A 104 1.29 -2.00 -0.74
C THR A 104 0.17 -1.58 0.20
N ILE A 105 0.51 -1.20 1.44
CA ILE A 105 -0.46 -0.74 2.44
C ILE A 105 -1.15 0.55 1.99
N LEU A 106 -0.38 1.52 1.47
CA LEU A 106 -0.89 2.82 1.05
C LEU A 106 -1.82 2.74 -0.16
N SER A 107 -1.78 1.67 -0.96
CA SER A 107 -2.73 1.51 -2.08
C SER A 107 -4.18 1.38 -1.64
N LEU A 108 -4.42 1.05 -0.36
CA LEU A 108 -5.74 0.83 0.23
C LEU A 108 -6.66 -0.05 -0.63
N ASN A 109 -6.07 -0.99 -1.37
CA ASN A 109 -6.80 -1.88 -2.27
C ASN A 109 -6.41 -3.32 -1.99
N LEU A 110 -7.37 -4.05 -1.43
CA LEU A 110 -7.17 -5.41 -0.95
C LEU A 110 -6.70 -6.38 -2.06
N LEU A 111 -7.19 -6.21 -3.29
CA LEU A 111 -6.77 -7.03 -4.42
C LEU A 111 -5.28 -6.80 -4.75
N TRP A 112 -4.85 -5.53 -4.80
CA TRP A 112 -3.44 -5.18 -4.99
C TRP A 112 -2.56 -5.71 -3.84
N MET A 113 -3.06 -5.68 -2.60
CA MET A 113 -2.35 -6.23 -1.46
C MET A 113 -2.11 -7.74 -1.60
N ILE A 114 -3.14 -8.51 -1.95
CA ILE A 114 -3.04 -9.96 -2.14
C ILE A 114 -2.03 -10.29 -3.25
N ILE A 115 -2.16 -9.65 -4.43
CA ILE A 115 -1.23 -9.89 -5.55
C ILE A 115 0.20 -9.54 -5.15
N ASN A 116 0.40 -8.41 -4.46
CA ASN A 116 1.73 -8.00 -4.02
C ASN A 116 2.31 -8.89 -2.93
N ILE A 117 1.51 -9.51 -2.06
CA ILE A 117 2.01 -10.49 -1.08
C ILE A 117 2.66 -11.67 -1.81
N PHE A 118 1.97 -12.26 -2.79
CA PHE A 118 2.52 -13.38 -3.56
C PHE A 118 3.73 -12.95 -4.41
N TYR A 119 3.63 -11.80 -5.08
CA TYR A 119 4.72 -11.25 -5.88
C TYR A 119 5.98 -10.99 -5.04
N LEU A 120 5.85 -10.33 -3.89
CA LEU A 120 6.96 -10.02 -3.01
C LEU A 120 7.55 -11.27 -2.37
N ARG A 121 6.71 -12.25 -1.97
CA ARG A 121 7.18 -13.53 -1.43
C ARG A 121 8.12 -14.23 -2.41
N ASN A 122 7.71 -14.37 -3.67
CA ASN A 122 8.50 -15.07 -4.69
C ASN A 122 9.83 -14.37 -5.00
N ARG A 123 9.89 -13.04 -4.82
CA ARG A 123 11.07 -12.21 -5.10
C ARG A 123 11.85 -11.78 -3.86
N TRP A 124 11.46 -12.24 -2.69
CA TRP A 124 12.10 -11.87 -1.43
C TRP A 124 13.60 -12.20 -1.38
N PRO A 125 14.07 -13.34 -1.93
CA PRO A 125 15.50 -13.63 -2.03
C PRO A 125 16.26 -12.60 -2.88
N GLU A 126 15.72 -12.20 -4.03
CA GLU A 126 16.33 -11.20 -4.92
C GLU A 126 16.53 -9.87 -4.19
N PHE A 127 15.47 -9.37 -3.52
CA PHE A 127 15.57 -8.09 -2.80
C PHE A 127 16.53 -8.14 -1.62
N ARG A 128 16.71 -9.31 -1.00
CA ARG A 128 17.71 -9.51 0.05
C ARG A 128 19.13 -9.41 -0.49
N ALA A 129 19.40 -10.09 -1.60
CA ALA A 129 20.70 -10.01 -2.28
C ALA A 129 21.03 -8.56 -2.66
N GLU A 130 20.08 -7.85 -3.28
CA GLU A 130 20.28 -6.44 -3.67
C GLU A 130 20.48 -5.49 -2.49
N SER A 131 19.81 -5.75 -1.36
CA SER A 131 20.01 -4.97 -0.14
C SER A 131 21.42 -5.19 0.43
N ALA A 132 21.92 -6.43 0.37
CA ALA A 132 23.25 -6.78 0.84
C ALA A 132 24.35 -6.19 -0.05
N GLU A 133 24.16 -6.24 -1.38
CA GLU A 133 25.05 -5.60 -2.37
C GLU A 133 25.13 -4.08 -2.13
N ARG A 134 23.98 -3.42 -1.90
CA ARG A 134 23.92 -1.96 -1.69
C ARG A 134 24.53 -1.52 -0.36
N ASN A 135 24.46 -2.35 0.67
CA ASN A 135 24.91 -1.98 2.02
C ASN A 135 25.64 -3.14 2.72
N PRO A 136 26.89 -3.44 2.33
CA PRO A 136 27.63 -4.61 2.82
C PRO A 136 27.88 -4.58 4.34
N ARG A 137 27.96 -3.37 4.92
CA ARG A 137 28.12 -3.20 6.37
C ARG A 137 26.86 -3.63 7.14
N MET A 138 25.69 -3.38 6.56
CA MET A 138 24.40 -3.67 7.19
C MET A 138 24.07 -5.18 7.13
N SER A 139 24.53 -5.91 6.11
CA SER A 139 24.35 -7.36 6.04
C SER A 139 25.11 -8.07 7.18
N ARG A 140 26.35 -7.68 7.47
CA ARG A 140 27.13 -8.16 8.63
C ARG A 140 26.44 -7.87 9.97
N GLN A 141 25.83 -6.70 10.12
CA GLN A 141 25.18 -6.29 11.37
C GLN A 141 23.77 -6.87 11.53
N SER A 142 23.05 -7.15 10.43
CA SER A 142 21.67 -7.66 10.47
C SER A 142 21.54 -9.06 11.08
N GLY A 143 22.61 -9.87 11.06
CA GLY A 143 22.63 -11.16 11.75
C GLY A 143 22.46 -11.03 13.27
N ILE A 144 22.89 -9.92 13.85
CA ILE A 144 22.78 -9.67 15.30
C ILE A 144 21.37 -9.18 15.65
N GLY A 145 20.82 -8.22 14.90
CA GLY A 145 19.52 -7.61 15.19
C GLY A 145 18.31 -8.45 14.79
N VAL A 146 18.35 -9.18 13.67
CA VAL A 146 17.21 -10.03 13.24
C VAL A 146 17.02 -11.20 14.19
N ASN A 147 18.10 -11.73 14.76
CA ASN A 147 18.03 -12.77 15.78
C ASN A 147 17.45 -12.26 17.09
N GLN A 148 17.71 -11.00 17.47
CA GLN A 148 17.05 -10.39 18.63
C GLN A 148 15.55 -10.18 18.39
N VAL A 149 15.15 -9.58 17.26
CA VAL A 149 13.72 -9.38 16.96
C VAL A 149 12.98 -10.71 16.83
N LYS A 150 13.59 -11.74 16.22
CA LYS A 150 13.03 -13.09 16.21
C LYS A 150 12.93 -13.70 17.60
N ARG A 151 13.90 -13.48 18.49
CA ARG A 151 13.85 -13.90 19.89
C ARG A 151 12.68 -13.23 20.62
N TYR A 152 12.58 -11.91 20.53
CA TYR A 152 11.52 -11.15 21.19
C TYR A 152 10.14 -11.44 20.59
N ALA A 153 10.03 -11.57 19.28
CA ALA A 153 8.78 -12.01 18.65
C ALA A 153 8.45 -13.44 19.11
N GLY A 154 9.45 -14.32 19.20
CA GLY A 154 9.36 -15.69 19.70
C GLY A 154 8.85 -15.82 21.14
N THR A 155 9.16 -14.86 22.01
CA THR A 155 8.70 -14.86 23.41
C THR A 155 7.24 -14.43 23.58
N ILE A 156 6.64 -13.76 22.60
CA ILE A 156 5.23 -13.36 22.68
C ILE A 156 4.37 -14.62 22.47
N PRO A 157 3.44 -14.97 23.39
CA PRO A 157 2.56 -16.12 23.21
C PRO A 157 1.75 -16.02 21.91
N GLN A 158 1.46 -17.15 21.27
CA GLN A 158 0.77 -17.17 19.98
C GLN A 158 -0.58 -16.42 20.02
N THR A 159 -1.33 -16.55 21.12
CA THR A 159 -2.59 -15.84 21.36
C THR A 159 -2.43 -14.32 21.27
N TRP A 160 -1.40 -13.77 21.89
CA TRP A 160 -1.10 -12.32 21.84
C TRP A 160 -0.69 -11.85 20.45
N ARG A 161 0.04 -12.67 19.68
CA ARG A 161 0.38 -12.31 18.29
C ARG A 161 -0.86 -12.24 17.41
N ILE A 162 -1.78 -13.18 17.58
CA ILE A 162 -3.07 -13.18 16.87
C ILE A 162 -3.88 -11.96 17.27
N ALA A 163 -3.98 -11.66 18.58
CA ALA A 163 -4.70 -10.49 19.08
C ALA A 163 -4.14 -9.17 18.53
N ILE A 164 -2.81 -9.00 18.54
CA ILE A 164 -2.15 -7.81 17.99
C ILE A 164 -2.39 -7.70 16.48
N PHE A 165 -2.25 -8.80 15.74
CA PHE A 165 -2.49 -8.81 14.30
C PHE A 165 -3.95 -8.49 13.96
N ALA A 166 -4.89 -9.09 14.69
CA ALA A 166 -6.32 -8.84 14.53
C ALA A 166 -6.68 -7.38 14.84
N ALA A 167 -6.14 -6.83 15.94
CA ALA A 167 -6.35 -5.42 16.30
C ALA A 167 -5.79 -4.47 15.23
N LEU A 168 -4.57 -4.70 14.75
CA LEU A 168 -3.96 -3.88 13.70
C LEU A 168 -4.72 -3.99 12.37
N SER A 169 -5.15 -5.20 12.01
CA SER A 169 -5.94 -5.44 10.79
C SER A 169 -7.30 -4.78 10.88
N TRP A 170 -7.93 -4.82 12.06
CA TRP A 170 -9.22 -4.17 12.32
C TRP A 170 -9.10 -2.65 12.24
N VAL A 171 -8.11 -2.05 12.92
CA VAL A 171 -7.87 -0.59 12.87
C VAL A 171 -7.60 -0.13 11.44
N LEU A 172 -6.81 -0.90 10.68
CA LEU A 172 -6.53 -0.58 9.29
C LEU A 172 -7.79 -0.70 8.43
N ALA A 173 -8.56 -1.78 8.56
CA ALA A 173 -9.77 -2.01 7.78
C ALA A 173 -10.87 -0.99 8.10
N VAL A 174 -11.08 -0.66 9.38
CA VAL A 174 -12.03 0.38 9.81
C VAL A 174 -11.56 1.75 9.37
N GLY A 175 -10.27 2.08 9.51
CA GLY A 175 -9.72 3.34 9.03
C GLY A 175 -9.93 3.52 7.52
N VAL A 176 -9.66 2.48 6.73
CA VAL A 176 -9.92 2.46 5.29
C VAL A 176 -11.41 2.61 5.00
N PHE A 177 -12.27 1.89 5.72
CA PHE A 177 -13.72 1.98 5.55
C PHE A 177 -14.23 3.39 5.83
N VAL A 178 -13.89 3.96 6.98
CA VAL A 178 -14.33 5.31 7.38
C VAL A 178 -13.85 6.36 6.38
N VAL A 179 -12.61 6.26 5.89
CA VAL A 179 -12.07 7.20 4.89
C VAL A 179 -12.75 7.03 3.52
N LEU A 180 -12.99 5.79 3.07
CA LEU A 180 -13.60 5.54 1.76
C LEU A 180 -15.11 5.81 1.73
N PHE A 181 -15.79 5.67 2.85
CA PHE A 181 -17.24 5.77 2.94
C PHE A 181 -17.75 7.01 3.69
N SER A 182 -16.87 7.88 4.22
CA SER A 182 -17.29 9.20 4.74
C SER A 182 -17.19 10.31 3.68
N PRO A 183 -18.32 10.58 3.02
CA PRO A 183 -18.83 11.93 3.00
C PRO A 183 -20.20 11.92 3.67
N TYR A 184 -20.25 11.64 4.97
CA TYR A 184 -21.50 11.72 5.75
C TYR A 184 -21.75 13.15 6.21
N GLY A 185 -22.19 13.98 5.26
CA GLY A 185 -22.78 15.30 5.51
C GLY A 185 -24.30 15.35 5.29
N SER A 186 -24.93 14.27 4.86
CA SER A 186 -26.38 14.20 4.66
C SER A 186 -27.03 13.25 5.66
N TYR A 187 -28.06 13.75 6.34
CA TYR A 187 -28.96 13.08 7.28
C TYR A 187 -29.03 11.55 7.14
N MET A 188 -28.67 10.86 8.23
CA MET A 188 -28.85 9.42 8.43
C MET A 188 -30.35 9.08 8.39
N ARG A 189 -30.72 8.05 7.62
CA ARG A 189 -32.09 7.58 7.39
C ARG A 189 -32.10 6.06 7.59
N ASP A 190 -33.20 5.51 8.10
CA ASP A 190 -33.41 4.19 8.75
C ASP A 190 -32.81 2.89 8.15
N ASP A 191 -31.99 2.92 7.10
CA ASP A 191 -31.22 1.78 6.55
C ASP A 191 -29.85 1.55 7.25
N ASP A 192 -29.64 2.15 8.42
CA ASP A 192 -28.35 2.22 9.13
C ASP A 192 -27.91 0.88 9.76
N MET A 193 -28.84 -0.05 10.00
CA MET A 193 -28.52 -1.34 10.61
C MET A 193 -27.53 -2.15 9.76
N MET A 194 -27.73 -2.18 8.44
CA MET A 194 -26.86 -2.92 7.54
C MET A 194 -25.47 -2.28 7.43
N HIS A 195 -25.39 -0.95 7.50
CA HIS A 195 -24.12 -0.23 7.51
C HIS A 195 -23.32 -0.51 8.79
N MET A 196 -23.99 -0.48 9.93
CA MET A 196 -23.40 -0.83 11.22
C MET A 196 -22.89 -2.28 11.23
N ILE A 197 -23.67 -3.21 10.68
CA ILE A 197 -23.27 -4.61 10.51
C ILE A 197 -22.04 -4.73 9.61
N TYR A 198 -21.97 -4.03 8.48
CA TYR A 198 -20.77 -4.05 7.65
C TYR A 198 -19.54 -3.49 8.37
N VAL A 199 -19.66 -2.38 9.10
CA VAL A 199 -18.55 -1.82 9.90
C VAL A 199 -18.10 -2.78 11.00
N MET A 200 -19.02 -3.47 11.65
CA MET A 200 -18.71 -4.40 12.74
C MET A 200 -18.07 -5.70 12.24
N PHE A 201 -18.60 -6.27 11.15
CA PHE A 201 -18.28 -7.64 10.75
C PHE A 201 -17.33 -7.74 9.55
N LEU A 202 -17.31 -6.76 8.64
CA LEU A 202 -16.43 -6.80 7.47
C LEU A 202 -14.93 -6.75 7.86
N PRO A 203 -14.47 -5.88 8.77
CA PRO A 203 -13.08 -5.88 9.23
C PRO A 203 -12.68 -7.21 9.87
N SER A 204 -13.57 -7.78 10.67
CA SER A 204 -13.37 -9.05 11.37
C SER A 204 -13.28 -10.22 10.39
N GLY A 205 -14.15 -10.26 9.39
CA GLY A 205 -14.13 -11.27 8.31
C GLY A 205 -12.86 -11.18 7.45
N VAL A 206 -12.45 -9.97 7.08
CA VAL A 206 -11.19 -9.73 6.34
C VAL A 206 -9.99 -10.15 7.21
N GLY A 207 -9.98 -9.79 8.49
CA GLY A 207 -8.93 -10.18 9.43
C GLY A 207 -8.80 -11.70 9.58
N MET A 208 -9.92 -12.42 9.72
CA MET A 208 -9.94 -13.88 9.75
C MET A 208 -9.45 -14.50 8.44
N GLY A 209 -9.86 -13.96 7.28
CA GLY A 209 -9.39 -14.44 5.97
C GLY A 209 -7.88 -14.25 5.78
N LEU A 210 -7.35 -13.09 6.19
CA LEU A 210 -5.91 -12.81 6.14
C LEU A 210 -5.12 -13.70 7.11
N TYR A 211 -5.66 -13.96 8.31
CA TYR A 211 -5.03 -14.85 9.27
C TYR A 211 -5.02 -16.31 8.79
N TRP A 212 -6.13 -16.79 8.22
CA TRP A 212 -6.22 -18.12 7.63
C TRP A 212 -5.21 -18.29 6.48
N ALA A 213 -5.10 -17.29 5.61
CA ALA A 213 -4.09 -17.28 4.55
C ALA A 213 -2.66 -17.28 5.14
N TYR A 214 -2.40 -16.48 6.17
CA TYR A 214 -1.09 -16.48 6.84
C TYR A 214 -0.75 -17.87 7.43
N GLU A 215 -1.68 -18.51 8.13
CA GLU A 215 -1.45 -19.83 8.72
C GLU A 215 -1.23 -20.90 7.65
N ARG A 216 -2.02 -20.89 6.59
CA ARG A 216 -1.93 -21.88 5.50
C ARG A 216 -0.67 -21.73 4.66
N PHE A 217 -0.15 -20.51 4.51
CA PHE A 217 0.88 -20.21 3.52
C PHE A 217 2.24 -19.80 4.11
N VAL A 218 2.31 -19.33 5.36
CA VAL A 218 3.56 -18.83 5.98
C VAL A 218 4.08 -19.78 7.06
N ARG A 219 3.20 -20.44 7.82
CA ARG A 219 3.55 -21.61 8.63
C ARG A 219 3.61 -22.86 7.77
#